data_AF-A0AAW2Q3Z4-F1
#
_entry.id   AF-A0AAW2Q3Z4-F1
#
_cell.length_a   1.000
_cell.length_b   1.000
_cell.length_c   1.000
_cell.angle_alpha   90.00
_cell.angle_beta   90.00
_cell.angle_gamma   90.00
#
_symmetry.space_group_name_H-M   'P 1'
#
loop_
_entity.id
_entity.type
_entity.pdbx_description
1 polymer ?
#
loop_
_entity_poly.entity_id
_entity_poly.type
_entity_poly.pdbx_seq_one_letter_code
_entity_poly.pdbx_strand_id
1 'polypeptide(L)'
;MTGQFYQQEANKLRRQIREIQTSNRQILGEGVGSMTLKDLKSMEGKIEKAISRIRSKKNELLFAEIELMQKRELELHNANMFLRAKIAENERAQQQMNLMPAGSSDDHHHHQYQPMTSSHDQAAYDLRNFLPMNLMEPNHHYPRHDQTPLQLV
;
A
#
# COMPACT_ATOMS: atom_id res chain seq x y z
N MET A 1 8.63 -27.76 50.07
CA MET A 1 7.61 -26.71 49.85
C MET A 1 7.71 -26.11 48.45
N THR A 2 8.88 -25.66 47.97
CA THR A 2 9.05 -25.06 46.64
C THR A 2 8.83 -26.02 45.46
N GLY A 3 9.34 -27.25 45.52
CA GLY A 3 9.21 -28.22 44.41
C GLY A 3 7.76 -28.62 44.08
N GLN A 4 6.91 -28.81 45.09
CA GLN A 4 5.49 -29.14 44.88
C GLN A 4 4.72 -27.97 44.25
N PHE A 5 5.03 -26.73 44.66
CA PHE A 5 4.44 -25.53 44.07
C PHE A 5 4.77 -25.43 42.58
N TYR A 6 6.05 -25.56 42.19
CA TYR A 6 6.44 -25.52 40.77
C TYR A 6 5.86 -26.68 39.96
N GLN A 7 5.71 -27.87 40.58
CA GLN A 7 5.08 -29.00 39.92
C GLN A 7 3.59 -28.74 39.64
N GLN A 8 2.86 -28.17 40.61
CA GLN A 8 1.46 -27.76 40.40
C GLN A 8 1.36 -26.72 39.29
N GLU A 9 2.25 -25.74 39.26
CA GLU A 9 2.17 -24.67 38.28
C GLU A 9 2.58 -25.11 36.87
N ALA A 10 3.55 -26.03 36.76
CA ALA A 10 3.84 -26.71 35.51
C ALA A 10 2.63 -27.54 35.00
N ASN A 11 1.92 -28.23 35.89
CA ASN A 11 0.73 -29.01 35.52
C ASN A 11 -0.42 -28.11 35.04
N LYS A 12 -0.62 -26.96 35.69
CA LYS A 12 -1.60 -25.95 35.26
C LYS A 12 -1.28 -25.40 33.88
N LEU A 13 -0.02 -25.01 33.62
CA LEU A 13 0.42 -24.55 32.31
C LEU A 13 0.24 -25.63 31.23
N ARG A 14 0.62 -26.87 31.51
CA ARG A 14 0.40 -28.01 30.59
C ARG A 14 -1.07 -28.26 30.29
N ARG A 15 -1.96 -28.02 31.24
CA ARG A 15 -3.41 -28.10 31.01
C ARG A 15 -3.88 -26.98 30.09
N GLN A 16 -3.47 -25.74 30.35
CA GLN A 16 -3.80 -24.58 29.52
C GLN A 16 -3.31 -24.75 28.07
N ILE A 17 -2.08 -25.23 27.87
CA ILE A 17 -1.53 -25.51 26.54
C ILE A 17 -2.40 -26.53 25.79
N ARG A 18 -2.78 -27.63 26.45
CA ARG A 18 -3.63 -28.66 25.84
C ARG A 18 -5.02 -28.13 25.49
N GLU A 19 -5.59 -27.28 26.33
CA GLU A 19 -6.87 -26.62 26.09
C GLU A 19 -6.80 -25.71 24.87
N ILE A 20 -5.78 -24.86 24.78
CA ILE A 20 -5.56 -23.95 23.65
C ILE A 20 -5.34 -24.75 22.36
N GLN A 21 -4.47 -25.76 22.38
CA GLN A 21 -4.22 -26.61 21.21
C GLN A 21 -5.49 -27.32 20.72
N THR A 22 -6.30 -27.82 21.65
CA THR A 22 -7.58 -28.47 21.32
C THR A 22 -8.56 -27.48 20.73
N SER A 23 -8.68 -26.28 21.32
CA SER A 23 -9.51 -25.21 20.77
C SER A 23 -9.06 -24.80 19.37
N ASN A 24 -7.76 -24.72 19.10
CA ASN A 24 -7.25 -24.37 17.77
C ASN A 24 -7.63 -25.43 16.73
N ARG A 25 -7.43 -26.72 17.06
CA ARG A 25 -7.87 -27.84 16.19
C ARG A 25 -9.37 -27.78 15.91
N GLN A 26 -10.18 -27.56 16.94
CA GLN A 26 -11.64 -27.46 16.79
C GLN A 26 -12.05 -26.28 15.89
N ILE A 27 -11.43 -25.11 16.05
CA ILE A 27 -11.68 -23.94 15.19
C ILE A 27 -11.30 -24.23 13.73
N LEU A 28 -10.29 -25.08 13.50
CA LEU A 28 -9.90 -25.56 12.18
C LEU A 28 -10.80 -26.69 11.65
N GLY A 29 -11.82 -27.10 12.40
CA GLY A 29 -12.77 -28.14 12.03
C GLY A 29 -12.32 -29.57 12.39
N GLU A 30 -11.23 -29.74 13.13
CA GLU A 30 -10.75 -31.06 13.55
C GLU A 30 -11.43 -31.54 14.84
N GLY A 31 -11.74 -32.84 14.92
CA GLY A 31 -12.29 -33.46 16.13
C GLY A 31 -13.74 -33.04 16.46
N VAL A 32 -14.40 -32.29 15.57
CA VAL A 32 -15.75 -31.73 15.77
C VAL A 32 -16.84 -32.78 15.92
N GLY A 33 -16.65 -33.99 15.38
CA GLY A 33 -17.61 -35.10 15.50
C GLY A 33 -17.84 -35.60 16.92
N SER A 34 -16.92 -35.28 17.86
CA SER A 34 -17.03 -35.61 19.28
C SER A 34 -17.64 -34.50 20.14
N MET A 35 -17.92 -33.33 19.55
CA MET A 35 -18.44 -32.18 20.26
C MET A 35 -19.96 -32.30 20.48
N THR A 36 -20.44 -31.71 21.57
CA THR A 36 -21.88 -31.58 21.76
C THR A 36 -22.47 -30.53 20.82
N LEU A 37 -23.76 -30.64 20.49
CA LEU A 37 -24.45 -29.64 19.66
C LEU A 37 -24.34 -28.21 20.25
N LYS A 38 -24.38 -28.10 21.58
CA LYS A 38 -24.22 -26.82 22.28
C LYS A 38 -22.84 -26.22 22.05
N ASP A 39 -21.79 -27.03 22.18
CA ASP A 39 -20.41 -26.57 22.00
C ASP A 39 -20.14 -26.22 20.53
N LEU A 40 -20.67 -27.01 19.60
CA LEU A 40 -20.58 -26.75 18.17
C LEU A 40 -21.21 -25.40 17.80
N LYS A 41 -22.44 -25.13 18.28
CA LYS A 41 -23.13 -23.85 18.07
C LYS A 41 -22.39 -22.67 18.71
N SER A 42 -21.79 -22.89 19.88
CA SER A 42 -20.97 -21.85 20.52
C SER A 42 -19.71 -21.53 19.70
N MET A 43 -19.05 -22.54 19.16
CA MET A 43 -17.86 -22.39 18.33
C MET A 43 -18.19 -21.72 16.99
N GLU A 44 -19.25 -22.16 16.31
CA GLU A 44 -19.76 -21.54 15.09
C GLU A 44 -19.98 -20.03 15.28
N GLY A 45 -20.73 -19.64 16.31
CA GLY A 45 -20.97 -18.22 16.60
C GLY A 45 -19.70 -17.42 16.94
N LYS A 46 -18.65 -18.06 17.48
CA LYS A 46 -17.34 -17.41 17.67
C LYS A 46 -16.63 -17.18 16.34
N ILE A 47 -16.64 -18.18 15.46
CA ILE A 47 -16.02 -18.13 14.14
C ILE A 47 -16.72 -17.08 13.27
N GLU A 48 -18.05 -17.07 13.23
CA GLU A 48 -18.84 -16.09 12.48
C GLU A 48 -18.51 -14.65 12.90
N LYS A 49 -18.46 -14.39 14.21
CA LYS A 49 -18.07 -13.07 14.75
C LYS A 49 -16.64 -12.69 14.36
N ALA A 50 -15.70 -13.64 14.41
CA ALA A 50 -14.32 -13.40 14.02
C ALA A 50 -14.20 -13.08 12.53
N ILE A 51 -14.87 -13.85 11.67
CA ILE A 51 -14.91 -13.62 10.22
C ILE A 51 -15.51 -12.25 9.91
N SER A 52 -16.62 -11.90 10.56
CA SER A 52 -17.25 -10.59 10.41
C SER A 52 -16.28 -9.45 10.74
N ARG A 53 -15.56 -9.53 11.88
CA ARG A 53 -14.54 -8.55 12.25
C ARG A 53 -13.40 -8.46 11.24
N ILE A 54 -12.89 -9.60 10.76
CA ILE A 54 -11.83 -9.63 9.75
C ILE A 54 -12.30 -8.95 8.45
N ARG A 55 -13.52 -9.26 7.99
CA ARG A 55 -14.09 -8.66 6.79
C ARG A 55 -14.27 -7.15 6.94
N SER A 56 -14.84 -6.70 8.06
CA SER A 56 -14.98 -5.26 8.34
C SER A 56 -13.63 -4.55 8.34
N LYS A 57 -12.60 -5.13 8.98
CA LYS A 57 -11.27 -4.51 8.99
C LYS A 57 -10.62 -4.49 7.61
N LYS A 58 -10.77 -5.56 6.83
CA LYS A 58 -10.30 -5.59 5.43
C LYS A 58 -10.97 -4.50 4.60
N ASN A 59 -12.28 -4.33 4.72
CA ASN A 59 -13.01 -3.30 4.00
C ASN A 59 -12.56 -1.90 4.41
N GLU A 60 -12.41 -1.64 5.71
CA GLU A 60 -11.89 -0.36 6.23
C GLU A 60 -10.52 -0.02 5.62
N LEU A 61 -9.60 -0.99 5.59
CA LEU A 61 -8.26 -0.80 5.02
C LEU A 61 -8.31 -0.59 3.49
N LEU A 62 -9.17 -1.33 2.78
CA LEU A 62 -9.34 -1.16 1.34
C LEU A 62 -9.89 0.23 1.00
N PHE A 63 -10.86 0.74 1.76
CA PHE A 63 -11.36 2.10 1.55
C PHE A 63 -10.29 3.16 1.81
N ALA A 64 -9.51 3.01 2.89
CA ALA A 64 -8.39 3.91 3.16
C ALA A 64 -7.34 3.92 2.03
N GLU A 65 -7.04 2.74 1.46
CA GLU A 65 -6.10 2.62 0.33
C GLU A 65 -6.66 3.27 -0.94
N ILE A 66 -7.95 3.08 -1.24
CA ILE A 66 -8.62 3.73 -2.39
C ILE A 66 -8.55 5.25 -2.26
N GLU A 67 -8.86 5.80 -1.08
CA GLU A 67 -8.80 7.24 -0.83
C GLU A 67 -7.38 7.79 -0.99
N LEU A 68 -6.38 7.06 -0.49
CA LEU A 68 -4.97 7.43 -0.64
C LEU A 68 -4.56 7.47 -2.13
N MET A 69 -4.94 6.45 -2.89
CA MET A 69 -4.62 6.36 -4.32
C MET A 69 -5.30 7.47 -5.13
N GLN A 70 -6.58 7.77 -4.84
CA GLN A 70 -7.30 8.87 -5.49
C GLN A 70 -6.66 10.24 -5.21
N LYS A 71 -6.24 10.49 -3.96
CA LYS A 71 -5.52 11.72 -3.62
C LYS A 71 -4.20 11.83 -4.39
N ARG A 72 -3.44 10.74 -4.46
CA ARG A 72 -2.17 10.70 -5.21
C ARG A 72 -2.38 10.92 -6.71
N GLU A 73 -3.42 10.34 -7.29
CA GLU A 73 -3.79 10.55 -8.69
C GLU A 73 -4.05 12.03 -8.95
N LEU A 74 -4.83 12.69 -8.10
CA LEU A 74 -5.14 14.12 -8.22
C LEU A 74 -3.89 14.99 -8.12
N GLU A 75 -3.02 14.72 -7.14
CA GLU A 75 -1.75 15.45 -6.97
C GLU A 75 -0.84 15.31 -8.20
N LEU A 76 -0.71 14.08 -8.74
CA LEU A 76 0.06 13.82 -9.95
C LEU A 76 -0.55 14.50 -11.17
N HIS A 77 -1.87 14.48 -11.31
CA HIS A 77 -2.57 15.15 -12.40
C HIS A 77 -2.30 16.67 -12.37
N ASN A 78 -2.44 17.29 -11.19
CA ASN A 78 -2.18 18.71 -10.99
C ASN A 78 -0.71 19.08 -11.30
N ALA A 79 0.24 18.29 -10.81
CA ALA A 79 1.66 18.49 -11.13
C ALA A 79 1.94 18.36 -12.63
N ASN A 80 1.31 17.39 -13.30
CA ASN A 80 1.47 17.20 -14.74
C ASN A 80 0.90 18.38 -15.53
N MET A 81 -0.28 18.88 -15.15
CA MET A 81 -0.87 20.08 -15.75
C MET A 81 0.02 21.31 -15.58
N PHE A 82 0.55 21.52 -14.37
CA PHE A 82 1.47 22.63 -14.09
C PHE A 82 2.73 22.56 -14.96
N LEU A 83 3.37 21.39 -15.06
CA LEU A 83 4.55 21.20 -15.89
C LEU A 83 4.26 21.45 -17.38
N ARG A 84 3.12 20.98 -17.89
CA ARG A 84 2.70 21.25 -19.28
C ARG A 84 2.51 22.75 -19.54
N ALA A 85 1.90 23.47 -18.60
CA ALA A 85 1.75 24.92 -18.71
C ALA A 85 3.11 25.62 -18.76
N LYS A 86 4.04 25.22 -17.87
CA LYS A 86 5.40 25.78 -17.81
C LYS A 86 6.22 25.49 -19.07
N ILE A 87 6.06 24.30 -19.67
CA ILE A 87 6.68 23.96 -20.96
C ILE A 87 6.15 24.88 -22.06
N ALA A 88 4.82 25.01 -22.18
CA ALA A 88 4.21 25.86 -23.21
C ALA A 88 4.59 27.34 -23.06
N GLU A 89 4.77 27.83 -21.83
CA GLU A 89 5.28 29.17 -21.57
C GLU A 89 6.74 29.33 -22.01
N ASN A 90 7.60 28.35 -21.67
CA ASN A 90 9.01 28.35 -22.06
C ASN A 90 9.17 28.34 -23.59
N GLU A 91 8.41 27.50 -24.30
CA GLU A 91 8.39 27.45 -25.77
C GLU A 91 8.00 28.80 -26.39
N ARG A 92 7.00 29.49 -25.83
CA ARG A 92 6.62 30.84 -26.28
C ARG A 92 7.71 31.88 -26.01
N ALA A 93 8.37 31.81 -24.86
CA ALA A 93 9.48 32.71 -24.53
C ALA A 93 10.68 32.49 -25.47
N GLN A 94 11.02 31.23 -25.78
CA GLN A 94 12.07 30.90 -26.75
C GLN A 94 11.73 31.43 -28.15
N GLN A 95 10.49 31.27 -28.61
CA GLN A 95 10.04 31.83 -29.90
C GLN A 95 10.19 33.35 -29.92
N GLN A 96 9.75 34.06 -28.88
CA GLN A 96 9.89 35.52 -28.79
C GLN A 96 11.35 35.98 -28.82
N MET A 97 12.27 35.28 -28.14
CA MET A 97 13.71 35.57 -28.19
C MET A 97 14.30 35.35 -29.59
N ASN A 98 13.83 34.35 -30.33
CA ASN A 98 14.26 34.07 -31.71
C ASN A 98 13.75 35.10 -32.75
N LEU A 99 12.78 35.96 -32.37
CA LEU A 99 12.16 36.98 -33.23
C LEU A 99 12.74 38.39 -33.02
N MET A 100 13.67 38.61 -32.08
CA MET A 100 14.43 39.86 -32.02
C MET A 100 15.56 39.85 -33.07
N PRO A 101 15.58 40.78 -34.04
CA PRO A 101 16.70 40.88 -34.95
C PRO A 101 17.92 41.28 -34.14
N ALA A 102 18.99 40.49 -34.23
CA ALA A 102 20.31 40.92 -33.79
C ALA A 102 20.63 42.22 -34.54
N GLY A 103 20.52 43.34 -33.82
CA GLY A 103 20.89 44.65 -34.33
C GLY A 103 22.33 44.59 -34.81
N SER A 104 22.51 44.99 -36.06
CA SER A 104 23.77 45.02 -36.79
C SER A 104 24.90 45.63 -35.96
N SER A 105 25.93 44.86 -35.69
CA SER A 105 27.29 45.36 -35.47
C SER A 105 28.27 44.26 -35.84
N ASP A 106 28.84 44.44 -37.03
CA ASP A 106 30.08 43.85 -37.49
C ASP A 106 31.15 43.84 -36.37
N ASP A 107 31.64 42.67 -35.98
CA ASP A 107 33.07 42.33 -35.79
C ASP A 107 33.23 41.00 -35.01
N HIS A 108 34.32 40.30 -35.32
CA HIS A 108 34.71 38.96 -34.87
C HIS A 108 34.58 38.70 -33.35
N HIS A 109 34.02 37.55 -32.95
CA HIS A 109 34.66 36.56 -32.04
C HIS A 109 33.73 35.38 -31.69
N HIS A 110 34.31 34.18 -31.67
CA HIS A 110 33.70 32.92 -31.25
C HIS A 110 33.32 33.00 -29.76
N HIS A 111 32.02 32.98 -29.44
CA HIS A 111 31.53 32.82 -28.06
C HIS A 111 30.50 31.71 -27.97
N GLN A 112 30.88 30.69 -27.22
CA GLN A 112 30.10 29.52 -26.84
C GLN A 112 28.90 29.98 -25.99
N TYR A 113 27.70 29.99 -26.57
CA TYR A 113 26.48 30.17 -25.80
C TYR A 113 26.14 28.84 -25.11
N GLN A 114 26.56 28.70 -23.85
CA GLN A 114 25.88 27.79 -22.94
C GLN A 114 24.52 28.40 -22.58
N PRO A 115 23.40 27.66 -22.72
CA PRO A 115 22.14 28.11 -22.14
C PRO A 115 22.33 28.13 -20.62
N MET A 116 22.16 29.29 -19.99
CA MET A 116 22.08 29.38 -18.54
C MET A 116 20.87 28.54 -18.10
N THR A 117 21.14 27.31 -17.67
CA THR A 117 20.17 26.52 -16.92
C THR A 117 19.92 27.29 -15.63
N SER A 118 18.75 27.92 -15.52
CA SER A 118 18.29 28.49 -14.25
C SER A 118 18.12 27.33 -13.26
N SER A 119 19.20 27.05 -12.54
CA SER A 119 19.33 25.97 -11.56
C SER A 119 18.81 26.39 -10.18
N HIS A 120 17.85 27.32 -10.11
CA HIS A 120 17.49 27.94 -8.83
C HIS A 120 16.26 27.37 -8.11
N ASP A 121 15.54 26.40 -8.67
CA ASP A 121 14.36 25.81 -8.02
C ASP A 121 14.42 24.28 -7.83
N GLN A 122 15.60 23.67 -7.83
CA GLN A 122 15.74 22.21 -7.62
C GLN A 122 15.53 21.76 -6.16
N ALA A 123 15.20 22.66 -5.23
CA ALA A 123 15.22 22.34 -3.80
C ALA A 123 13.89 21.89 -3.16
N ALA A 124 12.77 21.81 -3.89
CA ALA A 124 11.45 21.69 -3.23
C ALA A 124 10.66 20.38 -3.44
N TYR A 125 11.16 19.41 -4.19
CA TYR A 125 10.50 18.11 -4.30
C TYR A 125 11.48 16.99 -3.97
N ASP A 126 11.55 16.71 -2.68
CA ASP A 126 12.30 15.63 -2.05
C ASP A 126 11.80 14.27 -2.56
N LEU A 127 12.32 13.84 -3.71
CA LEU A 127 12.01 12.57 -4.38
C LEU A 127 12.48 11.34 -3.56
N ARG A 128 13.06 11.56 -2.37
CA ARG A 128 13.69 10.52 -1.54
C ARG A 128 12.81 9.91 -0.46
N ASN A 129 11.60 10.41 -0.21
CA ASN A 129 10.83 9.99 0.97
C ASN A 129 9.62 9.05 0.74
N PHE A 130 9.43 8.48 -0.45
CA PHE A 130 8.31 7.55 -0.70
C PHE A 130 8.79 6.14 -1.11
N LEU A 131 9.25 5.40 -0.09
CA LEU A 131 9.39 3.93 0.00
C LEU A 131 10.25 3.19 -1.07
N PRO A 132 11.01 2.15 -0.67
CA PRO A 132 11.83 1.36 -1.59
C PRO A 132 10.95 0.58 -2.58
N MET A 133 11.36 0.61 -3.86
CA MET A 133 10.85 -0.17 -5.01
C MET A 133 11.08 -1.70 -4.87
N ASN A 134 10.81 -2.27 -3.70
CA ASN A 134 10.95 -3.70 -3.39
C ASN A 134 9.62 -4.32 -2.95
N LEU A 135 8.55 -4.11 -3.72
CA LEU A 135 7.33 -4.94 -3.62
C LEU A 135 6.99 -5.67 -4.92
N MET A 136 7.91 -5.72 -5.87
CA MET A 136 7.86 -6.64 -6.99
C MET A 136 8.84 -7.78 -6.71
N GLU A 137 8.42 -8.75 -5.89
CA GLU A 137 8.96 -10.10 -6.04
C GLU A 137 8.42 -10.67 -7.36
N PRO A 138 9.28 -11.08 -8.30
CA PRO A 138 8.82 -11.86 -9.42
C PRO A 138 8.49 -13.26 -8.90
N ASN A 139 7.28 -13.72 -9.24
CA ASN A 139 6.85 -15.13 -9.22
C ASN A 139 5.94 -15.55 -8.05
N HIS A 140 4.66 -15.20 -8.08
CA HIS A 140 3.60 -16.05 -7.51
C HIS A 140 2.56 -16.33 -8.60
N HIS A 141 2.57 -17.56 -9.10
CA HIS A 141 1.54 -18.11 -9.96
C HIS A 141 0.22 -18.16 -9.18
N TYR A 142 -0.74 -17.29 -9.50
CA TYR A 142 -2.11 -17.49 -9.04
C TYR A 142 -2.81 -18.51 -9.95
N PRO A 143 -3.27 -19.67 -9.46
CA PRO A 143 -4.17 -20.50 -10.23
C PRO A 143 -5.51 -19.77 -10.33
N ARG A 144 -5.91 -19.51 -11.57
CA ARG A 144 -7.20 -18.94 -11.94
C ARG A 144 -8.28 -19.96 -11.58
N HIS A 145 -8.95 -19.80 -10.44
CA HIS A 145 -10.15 -20.56 -10.11
C HIS A 145 -11.36 -19.61 -10.03
N ASP A 146 -12.23 -19.81 -11.02
CA ASP A 146 -13.64 -19.49 -11.17
C ASP A 146 -14.20 -18.22 -10.54
N GLN A 147 -14.55 -17.30 -11.44
CA GLN A 147 -15.45 -16.17 -11.20
C GLN A 147 -16.83 -16.71 -10.79
N THR A 148 -17.26 -16.46 -9.56
CA THR A 148 -18.69 -16.42 -9.24
C THR A 148 -19.18 -15.00 -9.55
N PRO A 149 -20.15 -14.82 -10.45
CA PRO A 149 -20.72 -13.50 -10.69
C PRO A 149 -21.53 -13.05 -9.46
N LEU A 150 -21.21 -11.88 -8.93
CA LEU A 150 -22.00 -11.23 -7.89
C LEU A 150 -23.32 -10.75 -8.51
N GLN A 151 -24.42 -11.42 -8.18
CA GLN A 151 -25.77 -10.96 -8.49
C GLN A 151 -26.19 -9.99 -7.39
N LEU A 152 -26.32 -8.69 -7.72
CA LEU A 152 -26.97 -7.73 -6.85
C LEU A 152 -28.48 -8.03 -6.82
N VAL A 153 -29.04 -8.11 -5.61
CA VAL A 153 -30.47 -7.97 -5.33
C VAL A 153 -30.64 -6.71 -4.48
#